data_AF-A0A7L8GD85-F1
#
_entry.id   AF-A0A7L8GD85-F1
#
_cell.length_a   1.000
_cell.length_b   1.000
_cell.length_c   1.000
_cell.angle_alpha   90.00
_cell.angle_beta   90.00
_cell.angle_gamma   90.00
#
_symmetry.space_group_name_H-M   'P 1'
#
loop_
_entity.id
_entity.type
_entity.pdbx_description
1 polymer ?
#
loop_
_entity_poly.entity_id
_entity_poly.type
_entity_poly.pdbx_seq_one_letter_code
_entity_poly.pdbx_strand_id
1 'polypeptide(L)'
;PTWTKINLQNANSSTMEQLIFFHDHIIMILTMITIMIIYMMIKIMMNKMTNKLLFHGQMIETLWTITPMFILTIITIPSVKILYMMEEMINPQMTVKSIGHQWYWSYEYSDMKKIEFDSFMKQENDN
;
A
#
# COMPACT_ATOMS: atom_id res chain seq x y z
N PRO A 1 -12.29 -0.60 13.85
CA PRO A 1 -11.16 0.34 14.08
C PRO A 1 -11.08 0.66 15.57
N THR A 2 -9.95 0.39 16.21
CA THR A 2 -9.74 0.83 17.60
C THR A 2 -9.17 2.23 17.58
N TRP A 3 -9.59 3.05 18.54
CA TRP A 3 -9.05 4.39 18.73
C TRP A 3 -7.52 4.35 18.79
N THR A 4 -6.88 5.38 18.23
CA THR A 4 -5.43 5.62 18.26
C THR A 4 -4.52 4.58 17.58
N LYS A 5 -5.04 3.68 16.73
CA LYS A 5 -4.17 2.83 15.89
C LYS A 5 -3.66 3.56 14.65
N ILE A 6 -2.33 3.58 14.49
CA ILE A 6 -1.63 4.17 13.34
C ILE A 6 -1.47 3.15 12.20
N ASN A 7 -1.29 1.87 12.54
CA ASN A 7 -1.09 0.80 11.56
C ASN A 7 -2.41 0.32 10.94
N LEU A 8 -2.28 -0.50 9.89
CA LEU A 8 -3.39 -1.19 9.25
C LEU A 8 -4.20 -2.04 10.25
N GLN A 9 -5.45 -2.33 9.90
CA GLN A 9 -6.26 -3.29 10.64
C GLN A 9 -5.61 -4.69 10.56
N ASN A 10 -5.83 -5.51 11.58
CA ASN A 10 -5.34 -6.88 11.59
C ASN A 10 -5.90 -7.64 10.37
N ALA A 11 -5.09 -8.49 9.75
CA ALA A 11 -5.50 -9.27 8.60
C ALA A 11 -6.57 -10.29 8.99
N ASN A 12 -7.64 -10.34 8.19
CA ASN A 12 -8.69 -11.37 8.28
C ASN A 12 -8.68 -12.32 7.07
N SER A 13 -7.75 -12.13 6.12
CA SER A 13 -7.54 -13.00 4.96
C SER A 13 -6.03 -13.18 4.71
N SER A 14 -5.65 -14.30 4.09
CA SER A 14 -4.26 -14.58 3.72
C SER A 14 -3.68 -13.53 2.78
N THR A 15 -4.48 -12.99 1.86
CA THR A 15 -4.09 -11.90 0.95
C THR A 15 -3.81 -10.60 1.71
N MET A 16 -4.61 -10.27 2.74
CA MET A 16 -4.37 -9.10 3.57
C MET A 16 -3.09 -9.22 4.40
N GLU A 17 -2.75 -10.43 4.86
CA GLU A 17 -1.49 -10.66 5.57
C GLU A 17 -0.27 -10.37 4.68
N GLN A 18 -0.29 -10.85 3.42
CA GLN A 18 0.75 -10.55 2.44
C GLN A 18 0.85 -9.04 2.12
N LEU A 19 -0.28 -8.35 2.07
CA LEU A 19 -0.31 -6.89 1.87
C LEU A 19 0.32 -6.14 3.05
N ILE A 20 0.10 -6.58 4.29
CA ILE A 20 0.73 -5.97 5.48
C ILE A 20 2.26 -6.16 5.42
N PHE A 21 2.75 -7.36 5.10
CA PHE A 21 4.19 -7.59 4.95
C PHE A 21 4.82 -6.72 3.85
N PHE A 22 4.12 -6.56 2.72
CA PHE A 22 4.57 -5.71 1.64
C PHE A 22 4.57 -4.23 2.01
N HIS A 23 3.55 -3.78 2.72
CA HIS A 23 3.46 -2.43 3.24
C HIS A 23 4.63 -2.13 4.19
N ASP A 24 4.93 -3.02 5.12
CA ASP A 24 6.04 -2.85 6.07
C ASP A 24 7.40 -2.82 5.34
N HIS A 25 7.57 -3.63 4.30
CA HIS A 25 8.75 -3.61 3.44
C HIS A 25 8.91 -2.27 2.69
N ILE A 26 7.83 -1.70 2.14
CA ILE A 26 7.87 -0.38 1.50
C ILE A 26 8.21 0.71 2.51
N ILE A 27 7.57 0.70 3.68
CA ILE A 27 7.82 1.70 4.72
C ILE A 27 9.28 1.64 5.18
N MET A 28 9.85 0.45 5.35
CA MET A 28 11.28 0.30 5.67
C MET A 28 12.17 0.95 4.60
N ILE A 29 11.89 0.75 3.31
CA ILE A 29 12.70 1.35 2.23
C ILE A 29 12.54 2.88 2.21
N LEU A 30 11.31 3.38 2.33
CA LEU A 30 11.04 4.83 2.34
C LEU A 30 11.70 5.52 3.53
N THR A 31 11.64 4.93 4.71
CA THR A 31 12.30 5.48 5.91
C THR A 31 13.82 5.50 5.74
N MET A 32 14.43 4.46 5.15
CA MET A 32 15.87 4.47 4.83
C MET A 32 16.26 5.61 3.88
N ILE A 33 15.50 5.81 2.80
CA ILE A 33 15.78 6.87 1.82
C ILE A 33 15.63 8.25 2.46
N THR A 34 14.57 8.47 3.23
CA THR A 34 14.32 9.77 3.89
C THR A 34 15.42 10.10 4.90
N ILE A 35 15.87 9.13 5.70
CA ILE A 35 17.01 9.31 6.63
C ILE A 35 18.29 9.66 5.87
N MET A 36 18.58 8.97 4.75
CA MET A 36 19.75 9.27 3.92
C MET A 36 19.72 10.71 3.39
N ILE A 37 18.58 11.17 2.88
CA ILE A 37 18.42 12.53 2.35
C ILE A 37 18.59 13.56 3.46
N ILE A 38 17.94 13.35 4.61
CA ILE A 38 18.05 14.25 5.77
C ILE A 38 19.52 14.35 6.22
N TYR A 39 20.22 13.23 6.30
CA TYR A 39 21.65 13.21 6.65
C TYR A 39 22.50 14.00 5.65
N MET A 40 22.28 13.83 4.34
CA MET A 40 22.99 14.58 3.30
C MET A 40 22.74 16.10 3.42
N MET A 41 21.49 16.50 3.67
CA MET A 41 21.14 17.91 3.83
C MET A 41 21.82 18.53 5.05
N ILE A 42 21.81 17.85 6.20
CA ILE A 42 22.52 18.32 7.40
C ILE A 42 24.02 18.45 7.13
N LYS A 43 24.62 17.47 6.44
CA LYS A 43 26.05 17.49 6.12
C LYS A 43 26.43 18.67 5.22
N ILE A 44 25.62 18.98 4.21
CA ILE A 44 25.85 20.13 3.33
C ILE A 44 25.77 21.43 4.13
N MET A 45 24.78 21.57 5.02
CA MET A 45 24.60 22.77 5.84
C MET A 45 25.73 22.97 6.85
N MET A 46 26.26 21.90 7.43
CA MET A 46 27.34 21.97 8.42
C MET A 46 28.74 22.11 7.81
N ASN A 47 28.88 21.89 6.49
CA ASN A 47 30.17 21.92 5.83
C ASN A 47 30.65 23.37 5.64
N LYS A 48 31.84 23.68 6.17
CA LYS A 48 32.47 25.01 6.04
C LYS A 48 33.29 25.17 4.75
N MET A 49 33.66 24.07 4.09
CA MET A 49 34.53 24.10 2.91
C MET A 49 33.75 24.48 1.65
N THR A 50 34.19 25.53 0.95
CA THR A 50 33.56 25.98 -0.30
C THR A 50 34.28 25.42 -1.52
N ASN A 51 33.55 24.78 -2.43
CA ASN A 51 34.04 24.46 -3.77
C ASN A 51 33.08 25.05 -4.82
N LYS A 52 33.57 25.98 -5.65
CA LYS A 52 32.78 26.69 -6.69
C LYS A 52 33.07 26.23 -8.12
N LEU A 53 34.07 25.37 -8.32
CA LEU A 53 34.58 24.98 -9.64
C LEU A 53 33.90 23.74 -10.22
N LEU A 54 32.96 23.14 -9.50
CA LEU A 54 32.30 21.90 -9.89
C LEU A 54 31.12 22.23 -10.82
N PHE A 55 31.38 22.28 -12.13
CA PHE A 55 30.39 22.66 -13.16
C PHE A 55 29.56 21.49 -13.68
N HIS A 56 30.15 20.29 -13.75
CA HIS A 56 29.46 19.09 -14.22
C HIS A 56 30.07 17.84 -13.57
N GLY A 57 29.22 16.86 -13.27
CA GLY A 57 29.60 15.65 -12.55
C GLY A 57 28.89 14.42 -13.08
N GLN A 58 29.11 14.07 -14.36
CA GLN A 58 28.49 12.91 -15.01
C GLN A 58 28.50 11.62 -14.16
N MET A 59 29.62 11.34 -13.50
CA MET A 59 29.76 10.14 -12.65
C MET A 59 28.80 10.13 -11.46
N ILE A 60 28.47 11.30 -10.89
CA ILE A 60 27.50 11.42 -9.79
C ILE A 60 26.08 11.27 -10.33
N GLU A 61 25.83 11.81 -11.52
CA GLU A 61 24.54 11.71 -12.19
C GLU A 61 24.19 10.26 -12.54
N THR A 62 25.16 9.50 -13.05
CA THR A 62 24.95 8.07 -13.33
C THR A 62 24.70 7.29 -12.04
N LEU A 63 25.44 7.57 -10.96
CA LEU A 63 25.25 6.90 -9.66
C LEU A 63 23.85 7.14 -9.09
N TRP A 64 23.38 8.40 -9.01
CA TRP A 64 22.05 8.67 -8.45
C TRP A 64 20.89 8.27 -9.37
N THR A 65 21.16 7.85 -10.61
CA THR A 65 20.14 7.35 -11.54
C THR A 65 20.02 5.84 -11.45
N ILE A 66 21.16 5.14 -11.28
CA ILE A 66 21.19 3.68 -11.12
C ILE A 66 20.67 3.26 -9.74
N THR A 67 20.98 4.01 -8.68
CA THR A 67 20.54 3.63 -7.32
C THR A 67 19.02 3.59 -7.15
N PRO A 68 18.20 4.57 -7.60
CA PRO A 68 16.75 4.50 -7.48
C PRO A 68 16.16 3.45 -8.41
N MET A 69 16.75 3.23 -9.59
CA MET A 69 16.34 2.18 -10.52
C MET A 69 16.41 0.80 -9.85
N PHE A 70 17.51 0.50 -9.15
CA PHE A 70 17.67 -0.76 -8.43
C PHE A 70 16.73 -0.90 -7.23
N ILE A 71 16.48 0.18 -6.50
CA ILE A 71 15.49 0.17 -5.40
C ILE A 71 14.09 -0.15 -5.94
N LEU A 72 13.72 0.42 -7.09
CA LEU A 72 12.40 0.21 -7.69
C LEU A 72 12.20 -1.23 -8.18
N THR A 73 13.23 -1.89 -8.71
CA THR A 73 13.12 -3.30 -9.12
C THR A 73 12.89 -4.22 -7.92
N ILE A 74 13.53 -3.95 -6.78
CA ILE A 74 13.31 -4.69 -5.53
C ILE A 74 11.87 -4.54 -5.03
N ILE A 75 11.25 -3.37 -5.18
CA ILE A 75 9.84 -3.14 -4.79
C ILE A 75 8.88 -3.84 -5.76
N THR A 76 9.19 -3.80 -7.05
CA THR A 76 8.28 -4.32 -8.09
C THR A 76 8.09 -5.83 -8.02
N ILE A 77 9.14 -6.60 -7.72
CA ILE A 77 9.08 -8.08 -7.68
C ILE A 77 8.01 -8.61 -6.69
N PRO A 78 8.02 -8.24 -5.39
CA PRO A 78 6.99 -8.68 -4.46
C PRO A 78 5.61 -8.08 -4.80
N SER A 79 5.56 -6.86 -5.34
CA SER A 79 4.30 -6.20 -5.73
C SER A 79 3.54 -7.00 -6.79
N VAL A 80 4.23 -7.42 -7.85
CA VAL A 80 3.61 -8.18 -8.95
C VAL A 80 3.18 -9.56 -8.48
N LYS A 81 3.96 -10.21 -7.61
CA LYS A 81 3.57 -11.50 -7.02
C LYS A 81 2.25 -11.41 -6.26
N ILE A 82 2.08 -10.39 -5.42
CA ILE A 82 0.86 -10.20 -4.64
C ILE A 82 -0.34 -9.92 -5.55
N LEU A 83 -0.14 -9.12 -6.60
CA LEU A 83 -1.18 -8.83 -7.59
C LEU A 83 -1.75 -10.13 -8.18
N TYR A 84 -0.88 -11.04 -8.63
CA TYR A 84 -1.33 -12.33 -9.17
C TYR A 84 -2.03 -13.20 -8.13
N MET A 85 -1.56 -13.21 -6.87
CA MET A 85 -2.24 -13.95 -5.79
C MET A 85 -3.65 -13.41 -5.49
N MET A 86 -3.92 -12.13 -5.76
CA MET A 86 -5.25 -11.53 -5.58
C MET A 86 -6.19 -11.82 -6.74
N GLU A 87 -5.66 -11.95 -7.96
CA GLU A 87 -6.45 -12.23 -9.16
C GLU A 87 -6.80 -13.72 -9.33
N GLU A 88 -6.15 -14.62 -8.59
CA GLU A 88 -6.50 -16.04 -8.59
C GLU A 88 -7.93 -16.26 -8.05
N MET A 89 -8.88 -16.34 -8.98
CA MET A 89 -10.26 -16.74 -8.72
C MET A 89 -10.30 -18.23 -8.38
N ILE A 90 -10.11 -18.55 -7.11
CA ILE A 90 -10.32 -19.89 -6.58
C ILE A 90 -11.81 -20.21 -6.72
N ASN A 91 -12.15 -21.39 -7.26
CA ASN A 91 -13.53 -21.90 -7.39
C ASN A 91 -14.35 -21.59 -6.12
N PRO A 92 -15.26 -20.60 -6.17
CA PRO A 92 -15.95 -20.15 -4.96
C PRO A 92 -16.99 -21.19 -4.54
N GLN A 93 -17.10 -21.44 -3.25
CA GLN A 93 -18.14 -22.32 -2.70
C GLN A 93 -19.52 -21.64 -2.66
N MET A 94 -19.56 -20.31 -2.77
CA MET A 94 -20.76 -19.50 -2.63
C MET A 94 -20.64 -18.19 -3.40
N THR A 95 -21.70 -17.80 -4.11
CA THR A 95 -21.79 -16.52 -4.82
C THR A 95 -22.80 -15.59 -4.15
N VAL A 96 -22.39 -14.34 -3.94
CA VAL A 96 -23.24 -13.27 -3.40
C VAL A 96 -23.10 -12.06 -4.32
N LYS A 97 -24.23 -11.54 -4.79
CA LYS A 97 -24.26 -10.34 -5.62
C LYS A 97 -24.66 -9.15 -4.74
N SER A 98 -23.87 -8.09 -4.79
CA SER A 98 -24.10 -6.83 -4.07
C SER A 98 -24.46 -5.73 -5.07
N ILE A 99 -25.64 -5.14 -4.96
CA ILE A 99 -26.13 -4.06 -5.82
C ILE A 99 -26.13 -2.77 -5.01
N GLY A 100 -25.44 -1.75 -5.52
CA GLY A 100 -25.39 -0.43 -4.90
C GLY A 100 -26.56 0.44 -5.36
N HIS A 101 -27.35 0.93 -4.41
CA HIS A 101 -28.36 1.96 -4.63
C HIS A 101 -27.90 3.30 -4.04
N GLN A 102 -28.68 4.36 -4.22
CA GLN A 102 -28.38 5.63 -3.56
C GLN A 102 -28.54 5.47 -2.03
N TRP A 103 -27.41 5.44 -1.34
CA TRP A 103 -27.27 5.37 0.13
C TRP A 103 -27.65 4.05 0.83
N TYR A 104 -27.83 2.96 0.09
CA TYR A 104 -27.99 1.61 0.66
C TYR A 104 -27.49 0.53 -0.30
N TRP A 105 -27.33 -0.69 0.21
CA TRP A 105 -26.88 -1.85 -0.56
C TRP A 105 -27.92 -2.96 -0.50
N SER A 106 -28.18 -3.65 -1.61
CA SER A 106 -29.01 -4.85 -1.64
C SER A 106 -28.16 -6.07 -1.96
N TYR A 107 -28.45 -7.20 -1.31
CA TYR A 107 -27.67 -8.44 -1.43
C TYR A 107 -28.55 -9.58 -1.95
N GLU A 108 -28.09 -10.27 -2.99
CA GLU A 108 -28.78 -11.43 -3.59
C GLU A 108 -27.94 -12.70 -3.40
N TYR A 109 -28.56 -13.74 -2.85
CA TYR A 109 -27.98 -15.08 -2.70
C TYR A 109 -28.56 -16.04 -3.75
N SER A 110 -27.85 -16.22 -4.87
CA SER A 110 -28.31 -17.02 -6.01
C SER A 110 -28.31 -18.53 -5.76
N ASP A 111 -27.37 -19.05 -4.97
CA ASP A 111 -27.06 -20.49 -4.98
C ASP A 111 -27.97 -21.36 -4.09
N MET A 112 -28.57 -20.79 -3.05
CA MET A 112 -29.27 -21.59 -2.02
C MET A 112 -30.78 -21.40 -2.02
N LYS A 113 -31.29 -20.17 -1.95
CA LYS A 113 -32.73 -19.89 -1.72
C LYS A 113 -33.28 -18.61 -2.37
N LYS A 114 -32.56 -17.97 -3.30
CA LYS A 114 -32.94 -16.64 -3.85
C LYS A 114 -33.34 -15.67 -2.72
N ILE A 115 -32.48 -15.55 -1.72
CA ILE A 115 -32.70 -14.63 -0.61
C ILE A 115 -32.23 -13.25 -1.06
N GLU A 116 -33.08 -12.26 -0.93
CA GLU A 116 -32.83 -10.87 -1.29
C GLU A 116 -33.20 -9.98 -0.10
N PHE A 117 -32.32 -9.04 0.27
CA PHE A 117 -32.61 -8.05 1.31
C PHE A 117 -31.82 -6.76 1.10
N ASP A 118 -32.37 -5.67 1.63
CA ASP A 118 -31.75 -4.34 1.64
C ASP A 118 -31.05 -4.07 2.98
N SER A 119 -29.87 -3.46 2.92
CA SER A 119 -29.04 -3.09 4.05
C SER A 119 -28.92 -1.58 4.16
N PHE A 120 -29.53 -1.02 5.19
CA PHE A 120 -29.50 0.40 5.53
C PHE A 120 -28.57 0.66 6.72
N MET A 121 -27.98 1.85 6.77
CA MET A 121 -27.28 2.30 7.96
C MET A 121 -28.27 2.50 9.11
N LYS A 122 -27.97 1.91 10.28
CA LYS A 122 -28.78 2.09 11.49
C LYS A 122 -28.73 3.56 11.93
N GLN A 123 -29.88 4.13 12.29
CA GLN A 123 -29.93 5.46 12.90
C GLN A 123 -29.46 5.38 14.37
N GLU A 124 -28.82 6.43 14.87
CA GLU A 124 -28.39 6.49 16.28
C GLU A 124 -29.57 6.37 17.27
N ASN A 125 -30.78 6.75 16.85
CA ASN A 125 -31.97 6.72 17.69
C ASN A 125 -32.70 5.38 17.69
N ASP A 126 -32.34 4.46 16.78
CA ASP A 126 -32.95 3.14 16.72
C ASP A 126 -32.09 2.18 17.56
N ASN A 127 -32.57 1.80 18.74
CA ASN A 127 -32.04 0.68 19.52
C ASN A 127 -32.53 -0.65 18.95
#